data_AF-A0A7K6KAU0-F1
#
_entry.id   AF-A0A7K6KAU0-F1
#
_cell.length_a   1.000
_cell.length_b   1.000
_cell.length_c   1.000
_cell.angle_alpha   90.00
_cell.angle_beta   90.00
_cell.angle_gamma   90.00
#
_symmetry.space_group_name_H-M   'P 1'
#
loop_
_entity.id
_entity.type
_entity.pdbx_description
1 polymer ?
#
loop_
_entity_poly.entity_id
_entity_poly.type
_entity_poly.pdbx_seq_one_letter_code
_entity_poly.pdbx_strand_id
1 'polypeptide(L)'
;QQGELNSFLWTIRRDPPAYLFGTIHVPYTRVWDFIPDNSKAAFHASSSVYFELDLTDPYTISGLASCQMLPHGENLQDVLPRELYRRLKRHLDYIKLMLPHWMTPDQRGKGLYADYLFNAIAGNWERKRPVWVMLMVNSLTETDIRSRGVPVLDLYLAQEAERMKKKTGAVERVEEQCHPLNGLNFSQV
;
A
#
# COMPACT_ATOMS: atom_id res chain seq x y z
N GLN A 1 20.96 2.47 -22.47
CA GLN A 1 21.39 3.24 -21.28
C GLN A 1 21.01 2.57 -19.95
N GLN A 2 20.70 1.27 -19.87
CA GLN A 2 20.52 0.60 -18.55
C GLN A 2 21.85 0.20 -17.88
N GLY A 3 22.90 -0.11 -18.66
CA GLY A 3 24.17 -0.62 -18.11
C GLY A 3 24.96 0.33 -17.21
N GLU A 4 24.58 1.62 -17.14
CA GLU A 4 25.21 2.63 -16.28
C GLU A 4 24.40 2.91 -15.01
N LEU A 5 23.19 2.33 -14.86
CA LEU A 5 22.31 2.57 -13.72
C LEU A 5 22.44 1.45 -12.70
N ASN A 6 22.52 1.82 -11.41
CA ASN A 6 22.48 0.84 -10.34
C ASN A 6 21.12 0.14 -10.33
N SER A 7 21.14 -1.19 -10.43
CA SER A 7 19.89 -1.96 -10.46
C SER A 7 19.16 -2.06 -9.12
N PHE A 8 19.84 -1.69 -8.02
CA PHE A 8 19.36 -1.90 -6.65
C PHE A 8 18.90 -3.35 -6.42
N LEU A 9 19.50 -4.30 -7.15
CA LEU A 9 19.38 -5.73 -6.96
C LEU A 9 20.62 -6.21 -6.21
N TRP A 10 20.43 -6.68 -4.98
CA TRP A 10 21.50 -7.27 -4.20
C TRP A 10 21.52 -8.78 -4.42
N THR A 11 22.69 -9.32 -4.75
CA THR A 11 22.88 -10.77 -4.92
C THR A 11 23.55 -11.36 -3.69
N ILE A 12 22.89 -12.32 -3.05
CA ILE A 12 23.45 -13.16 -2.00
C ILE A 12 24.15 -14.34 -2.67
N ARG A 13 25.48 -14.43 -2.49
CA ARG A 13 26.32 -15.45 -3.12
C ARG A 13 26.08 -16.83 -2.48
N ARG A 14 25.38 -17.70 -3.21
CA ARG A 14 25.11 -19.12 -2.91
C ARG A 14 24.73 -19.85 -4.20
N ASP A 15 24.56 -21.17 -4.14
CA ASP A 15 24.11 -22.00 -5.27
C ASP A 15 22.80 -22.74 -4.94
N PRO A 16 21.68 -22.50 -5.65
CA PRO A 16 21.47 -21.38 -6.58
C PRO A 16 21.49 -20.02 -5.84
N PRO A 17 21.76 -18.89 -6.54
CA PRO A 17 21.84 -17.56 -5.93
C PRO A 17 20.49 -17.13 -5.31
N ALA A 18 20.56 -16.24 -4.33
CA ALA A 18 19.39 -15.54 -3.82
C ALA A 18 19.53 -14.03 -4.06
N TYR A 19 18.41 -13.33 -4.13
CA TYR A 19 18.36 -11.92 -4.46
C TYR A 19 17.52 -11.16 -3.43
N LEU A 20 17.92 -9.93 -3.14
CA LEU A 20 17.11 -8.95 -2.43
C LEU A 20 16.84 -7.80 -3.39
N PHE A 21 15.58 -7.40 -3.48
CA PHE A 21 15.13 -6.31 -4.34
C PHE A 21 14.11 -5.48 -3.57
N GLY A 22 14.39 -4.18 -3.42
CA GLY A 22 13.51 -3.27 -2.70
C GLY A 22 12.37 -2.76 -3.59
N THR A 23 11.16 -2.71 -3.05
CA THR A 23 9.99 -2.12 -3.71
C THR A 23 9.57 -0.82 -3.04
N ILE A 24 8.77 -0.02 -3.75
CA ILE A 24 8.05 1.11 -3.19
C ILE A 24 6.57 0.87 -3.48
N HIS A 25 5.67 1.20 -2.54
CA HIS A 25 4.21 1.08 -2.72
C HIS A 25 3.67 2.14 -3.68
N VAL A 26 4.01 2.02 -4.96
CA VAL A 26 3.49 2.81 -6.07
C VAL A 26 2.93 1.88 -7.14
N PRO A 27 1.93 2.32 -7.92
CA PRO A 27 1.37 1.53 -9.00
C PRO A 27 2.46 0.98 -9.92
N TYR A 28 2.44 -0.32 -10.21
CA TYR A 28 3.52 -0.95 -10.99
C TYR A 28 3.71 -0.29 -12.35
N THR A 29 2.62 0.18 -12.99
CA THR A 29 2.64 0.86 -14.28
C THR A 29 3.43 2.16 -14.30
N ARG A 30 3.71 2.77 -13.13
CA ARG A 30 4.54 3.98 -13.04
C ARG A 30 6.04 3.68 -13.01
N VAL A 31 6.42 2.46 -12.64
CA VAL A 31 7.81 2.10 -12.34
C VAL A 31 8.33 0.95 -13.19
N TRP A 32 7.45 0.14 -13.78
CA TRP A 32 7.82 -1.11 -14.46
C TRP A 32 8.85 -0.93 -15.57
N ASP A 33 8.69 0.12 -16.39
CA ASP A 33 9.62 0.41 -17.50
C ASP A 33 10.98 0.89 -17.01
N PHE A 34 11.07 1.37 -15.77
CA PHE A 34 12.29 1.79 -15.12
C PHE A 34 12.95 0.68 -14.29
N ILE A 35 12.27 -0.46 -14.09
CA ILE A 35 12.88 -1.63 -13.43
C ILE A 35 13.89 -2.28 -14.39
N PRO A 36 15.17 -2.41 -13.99
CA PRO A 36 16.23 -2.95 -14.84
C PRO A 36 16.02 -4.41 -15.25
N ASP A 37 16.50 -4.76 -16.43
CA ASP A 37 16.28 -6.07 -17.04
C ASP A 37 16.91 -7.21 -16.22
N ASN A 38 18.02 -6.96 -15.53
CA ASN A 38 18.65 -7.94 -14.65
C ASN A 38 17.78 -8.28 -13.43
N SER A 39 17.04 -7.32 -12.88
CA SER A 39 16.07 -7.56 -11.79
C SER A 39 14.88 -8.38 -12.28
N LYS A 40 14.35 -8.08 -13.47
CA LYS A 40 13.28 -8.86 -14.13
C LYS A 40 13.75 -10.29 -14.42
N ALA A 41 14.97 -10.45 -14.93
CA ALA A 41 15.57 -11.76 -15.20
C ALA A 41 15.77 -12.58 -13.92
N ALA A 42 16.27 -11.95 -12.84
CA ALA A 42 16.42 -12.61 -11.53
C ALA A 42 15.07 -13.08 -10.98
N PHE A 43 14.02 -12.25 -11.07
CA PHE A 43 12.66 -12.63 -10.71
C PHE A 43 12.16 -13.82 -11.53
N HIS A 44 12.33 -13.79 -12.86
CA HIS A 44 11.92 -14.89 -13.74
C HIS A 44 12.65 -16.20 -13.46
N ALA A 45 13.96 -16.15 -13.22
CA ALA A 45 14.79 -17.33 -12.93
C ALA A 45 14.55 -17.93 -11.53
N SER A 46 14.08 -17.12 -10.58
CA SER A 46 13.85 -17.59 -9.20
C SER A 46 12.68 -18.56 -9.11
N SER A 47 12.86 -19.70 -8.45
CA SER A 47 11.77 -20.67 -8.22
C SER A 47 10.88 -20.30 -7.02
N SER A 48 11.40 -19.47 -6.11
CA SER A 48 10.72 -18.99 -4.91
C SER A 48 10.87 -17.47 -4.79
N VAL A 49 9.83 -16.78 -4.34
CA VAL A 49 9.82 -15.33 -4.11
C VAL A 49 9.12 -15.06 -2.77
N TYR A 50 9.71 -14.21 -1.94
CA TYR A 50 9.15 -13.85 -0.65
C TYR A 50 8.96 -12.34 -0.58
N PHE A 51 7.81 -11.90 -0.07
CA PHE A 51 7.44 -10.49 0.09
C PHE A 51 7.45 -10.10 1.56
N GLU A 52 7.34 -8.81 1.86
CA GLU A 52 7.22 -8.32 3.24
C GLU A 52 6.02 -8.98 3.92
N LEU A 53 4.84 -8.83 3.33
CA LEU A 53 3.58 -9.43 3.78
C LEU A 53 2.94 -10.25 2.68
N ASP A 54 2.11 -11.22 3.09
CA ASP A 54 1.26 -11.96 2.16
C ASP A 54 -0.02 -11.15 1.89
N LEU A 55 0.06 -10.26 0.90
CA LEU A 55 -1.07 -9.42 0.49
C LEU A 55 -2.12 -10.16 -0.35
N THR A 56 -1.91 -11.46 -0.65
CA THR A 56 -2.93 -12.30 -1.31
C THR A 56 -3.75 -13.09 -0.30
N ASP A 57 -3.27 -13.26 0.93
CA ASP A 57 -4.02 -13.83 2.06
C ASP A 57 -5.04 -12.83 2.66
N PRO A 58 -6.35 -13.14 2.64
CA PRO A 58 -7.38 -12.34 3.30
C PRO A 58 -7.15 -12.13 4.80
N TYR A 59 -6.50 -13.06 5.50
CA TYR A 59 -6.21 -12.91 6.94
C TYR A 59 -5.22 -11.78 7.18
N THR A 60 -4.15 -11.68 6.38
CA THR A 60 -3.20 -10.57 6.43
C THR A 60 -3.91 -9.22 6.22
N ILE A 61 -4.75 -9.14 5.19
CA ILE A 61 -5.51 -7.91 4.88
C ILE A 61 -6.45 -7.54 6.04
N SER A 62 -7.15 -8.52 6.62
CA SER A 62 -8.05 -8.29 7.76
C SER A 62 -7.29 -7.86 9.03
N GLY A 63 -6.11 -8.42 9.27
CA GLY A 63 -5.24 -8.06 10.38
C GLY A 63 -4.74 -6.63 10.25
N LEU A 64 -4.25 -6.24 9.07
CA LEU A 64 -3.83 -4.87 8.78
C LEU A 64 -4.98 -3.87 8.91
N ALA A 65 -6.19 -4.23 8.45
CA ALA A 65 -7.36 -3.37 8.61
C ALA A 65 -7.73 -3.17 10.09
N SER A 66 -7.63 -4.23 10.90
CA SER A 66 -7.94 -4.19 12.33
C SER A 66 -6.92 -3.39 13.11
N CYS A 67 -5.63 -3.51 12.78
CA CYS A 67 -4.56 -2.85 13.53
C CYS A 67 -4.52 -1.33 13.33
N GLN A 68 -5.16 -0.80 12.29
CA GLN A 68 -5.31 0.63 12.04
C GLN A 68 -6.22 1.32 13.07
N MET A 69 -7.04 0.56 13.78
CA MET A 69 -8.14 1.08 14.59
C MET A 69 -7.66 1.50 15.98
N LEU A 70 -8.28 2.56 16.50
CA LEU A 70 -8.22 2.94 17.90
C LEU A 70 -8.85 1.82 18.77
N PRO A 71 -8.48 1.74 20.07
CA PRO A 71 -9.15 0.86 21.01
C PRO A 71 -10.68 1.00 20.98
N HIS A 72 -11.37 -0.05 21.44
CA HIS A 72 -12.83 -0.03 21.49
C HIS A 72 -13.34 1.11 22.38
N GLY A 73 -14.32 1.87 21.87
CA GLY A 73 -14.92 3.00 22.57
C GLY A 73 -14.23 4.35 22.31
N GLU A 74 -13.03 4.36 21.75
CA GLU A 74 -12.30 5.59 21.41
C GLU A 74 -12.60 6.06 19.99
N ASN A 75 -12.60 7.38 19.81
CA ASN A 75 -12.74 8.06 18.54
C ASN A 75 -11.60 9.06 18.31
N LEU A 76 -11.31 9.36 17.05
CA LEU A 76 -10.27 10.28 16.66
C LEU A 76 -10.49 11.71 17.22
N GLN A 77 -11.75 12.12 17.44
CA GLN A 77 -12.07 13.40 18.08
C GLN A 77 -11.60 13.48 19.55
N ASP A 78 -11.42 12.33 20.21
CA ASP A 78 -11.01 12.26 21.62
C ASP A 78 -9.49 12.40 21.75
N VAL A 79 -8.74 12.08 20.69
CA VAL A 79 -7.27 12.08 20.68
C VAL A 79 -6.67 13.27 19.92
N LEU A 80 -7.38 13.84 18.94
CA LEU A 80 -6.89 14.99 18.17
C LEU A 80 -7.32 16.33 18.78
N PRO A 81 -6.48 17.37 18.69
CA PRO A 81 -6.92 18.73 18.96
C PRO A 81 -8.16 19.09 18.12
N ARG A 82 -9.15 19.71 18.76
CA ARG A 82 -10.46 20.03 18.14
C ARG A 82 -10.36 20.73 16.77
N GLU A 83 -9.40 21.63 16.63
CA GLU A 83 -9.19 22.35 15.37
C GLU A 83 -8.62 21.45 14.27
N LEU A 84 -7.69 20.55 14.62
CA LEU A 84 -7.14 19.59 13.67
C LEU A 84 -8.22 18.61 13.19
N TYR A 85 -9.05 18.11 14.11
CA TYR A 85 -10.19 17.24 13.76
C TYR A 85 -11.14 17.92 12.75
N ARG A 86 -11.50 19.18 13.00
CA ARG A 86 -12.37 19.94 12.08
C ARG A 86 -11.73 20.15 10.71
N ARG A 87 -10.42 20.47 10.67
CA ARG A 87 -9.67 20.62 9.42
C ARG A 87 -9.65 19.32 8.62
N LEU A 88 -9.39 18.20 9.28
CA LEU A 88 -9.43 16.86 8.70
C LEU A 88 -10.81 16.53 8.14
N LYS A 89 -11.88 16.70 8.94
CA LYS A 89 -13.25 16.46 8.50
C LYS A 89 -13.59 17.26 7.24
N ARG A 90 -13.32 18.58 7.26
CA ARG A 90 -13.56 19.46 6.10
C ARG A 90 -12.77 19.02 4.87
N HIS A 91 -11.53 18.56 5.06
CA HIS A 91 -10.72 18.05 3.96
C HIS A 91 -11.31 16.76 3.37
N LEU A 92 -11.73 15.81 4.20
CA LEU A 92 -12.36 14.57 3.73
C LEU A 92 -13.72 14.83 3.06
N ASP A 93 -14.50 15.80 3.55
CA ASP A 93 -15.72 16.28 2.88
C ASP A 93 -15.40 16.82 1.47
N TYR A 94 -14.30 17.59 1.31
CA TYR A 94 -13.81 18.03 0.00
C TYR A 94 -13.38 16.86 -0.88
N ILE A 95 -12.59 15.90 -0.37
CA ILE A 95 -12.16 14.73 -1.13
C ILE A 95 -13.36 13.95 -1.66
N LYS A 96 -14.39 13.74 -0.83
CA LYS A 96 -15.62 13.05 -1.25
C LYS A 96 -16.32 13.73 -2.42
N LEU A 97 -16.35 15.08 -2.43
CA LEU A 97 -16.91 15.86 -3.54
C LEU A 97 -16.05 15.79 -4.80
N MET A 98 -14.73 15.73 -4.66
CA MET A 98 -13.81 15.70 -5.80
C MET A 98 -13.65 14.31 -6.43
N LEU A 99 -13.86 13.25 -5.65
CA LEU A 99 -13.62 11.87 -6.07
C LEU A 99 -14.28 11.52 -7.42
N PRO A 100 -15.56 11.84 -7.68
CA PRO A 100 -16.16 11.60 -9.00
C PRO A 100 -15.39 12.24 -10.15
N HIS A 101 -14.82 13.43 -9.97
CA HIS A 101 -14.09 14.18 -10.99
C HIS A 101 -12.69 13.63 -11.25
N TRP A 102 -12.07 13.03 -10.24
CA TRP A 102 -10.73 12.43 -10.34
C TRP A 102 -10.75 11.00 -10.89
N MET A 103 -11.86 10.28 -10.77
CA MET A 103 -11.99 8.92 -11.28
C MET A 103 -11.93 8.86 -12.81
N THR A 104 -11.29 7.81 -13.31
CA THR A 104 -11.20 7.53 -14.75
C THR A 104 -12.43 6.77 -15.26
N PRO A 105 -12.74 6.86 -16.57
CA PRO A 105 -13.80 6.06 -17.17
C PRO A 105 -13.59 4.55 -17.00
N ASP A 106 -12.35 4.06 -17.06
CA ASP A 106 -11.99 2.65 -16.88
C ASP A 106 -12.35 2.14 -15.48
N GLN A 107 -12.06 2.93 -14.44
CA GLN A 107 -12.44 2.59 -13.06
C GLN A 107 -13.95 2.42 -12.92
N ARG A 108 -14.74 3.33 -13.52
CA ARG A 108 -16.20 3.25 -13.51
C ARG A 108 -16.71 2.05 -14.31
N GLY A 109 -16.07 1.75 -15.45
CA GLY A 109 -16.38 0.56 -16.27
C GLY A 109 -16.14 -0.76 -15.53
N LYS A 110 -15.21 -0.77 -14.56
CA LYS A 110 -14.95 -1.90 -13.65
C LYS A 110 -15.87 -1.93 -12.41
N GLY A 111 -16.90 -1.08 -12.36
CA GLY A 111 -17.84 -1.03 -11.25
C GLY A 111 -17.35 -0.28 -10.00
N LEU A 112 -16.24 0.46 -10.08
CA LEU A 112 -15.82 1.35 -8.99
C LEU A 112 -16.65 2.64 -9.06
N TYR A 113 -17.44 2.89 -8.02
CA TYR A 113 -18.18 4.14 -7.82
C TYR A 113 -17.51 5.02 -6.77
N ALA A 114 -17.73 6.33 -6.85
CA ALA A 114 -17.02 7.29 -6.00
C ALA A 114 -17.22 7.05 -4.50
N ASP A 115 -18.47 6.80 -4.07
CA ASP A 115 -18.77 6.49 -2.67
C ASP A 115 -18.17 5.15 -2.23
N TYR A 116 -18.19 4.15 -3.10
CA TYR A 116 -17.57 2.86 -2.83
C TYR A 116 -16.05 3.02 -2.65
N LEU A 117 -15.39 3.75 -3.56
CA LEU A 117 -13.95 3.99 -3.49
C LEU A 117 -13.58 4.86 -2.28
N PHE A 118 -14.38 5.88 -1.96
CA PHE A 118 -14.20 6.66 -0.74
C PHE A 118 -14.28 5.78 0.50
N ASN A 119 -15.32 4.95 0.62
CA ASN A 119 -15.50 4.07 1.77
C ASN A 119 -14.41 2.98 1.86
N ALA A 120 -13.91 2.49 0.73
CA ALA A 120 -12.81 1.53 0.70
C ALA A 120 -11.49 2.13 1.23
N ILE A 121 -11.24 3.42 1.01
CA ILE A 121 -9.99 4.08 1.43
C ILE A 121 -10.13 4.71 2.82
N ALA A 122 -11.18 5.51 3.00
CA ALA A 122 -11.40 6.40 4.14
C ALA A 122 -12.65 6.07 4.96
N GLY A 123 -13.29 4.92 4.71
CA GLY A 123 -14.37 4.43 5.56
C GLY A 123 -13.92 4.31 7.01
N ASN A 124 -14.81 4.68 7.93
CA ASN A 124 -14.56 4.65 9.38
C ASN A 124 -13.29 5.39 9.82
N TRP A 125 -12.85 6.43 9.09
CA TRP A 125 -11.65 7.20 9.43
C TRP A 125 -11.66 7.76 10.86
N GLU A 126 -12.85 8.08 11.40
CA GLU A 126 -13.03 8.55 12.78
C GLU A 126 -12.63 7.51 13.83
N ARG A 127 -12.46 6.24 13.45
CA ARG A 127 -12.02 5.15 14.32
C ARG A 127 -10.57 4.73 14.09
N LYS A 128 -9.88 5.31 13.11
CA LYS A 128 -8.48 5.00 12.83
C LYS A 128 -7.56 5.78 13.77
N ARG A 129 -6.38 5.24 14.10
CA ARG A 129 -5.37 5.96 14.89
C ARG A 129 -4.78 7.12 14.07
N PRO A 130 -4.26 8.19 14.73
CA PRO A 130 -3.76 9.38 14.05
C PRO A 130 -2.75 9.12 12.92
N VAL A 131 -1.75 8.25 13.13
CA VAL A 131 -0.75 7.93 12.10
C VAL A 131 -1.37 7.33 10.85
N TRP A 132 -2.35 6.44 11.00
CA TRP A 132 -3.03 5.81 9.87
C TRP A 132 -3.91 6.79 9.11
N VAL A 133 -4.51 7.75 9.80
CA VAL A 133 -5.23 8.84 9.16
C VAL A 133 -4.29 9.75 8.38
N MET A 134 -3.10 10.06 8.92
CA MET A 134 -2.09 10.83 8.20
C MET A 134 -1.66 10.12 6.90
N LEU A 135 -1.30 8.84 6.98
CA LEU A 135 -0.94 8.02 5.81
C LEU A 135 -2.10 7.95 4.79
N MET A 136 -3.32 7.74 5.28
CA MET A 136 -4.52 7.72 4.45
C MET A 136 -4.71 9.04 3.71
N VAL A 137 -4.66 10.19 4.41
CA VAL A 137 -4.80 11.52 3.80
C VAL A 137 -3.71 11.78 2.75
N ASN A 138 -2.48 11.35 3.00
CA ASN A 138 -1.38 11.45 2.02
C ASN A 138 -1.62 10.63 0.75
N SER A 139 -2.56 9.67 0.77
CA SER A 139 -2.94 8.80 -0.36
C SER A 139 -4.27 9.20 -1.04
N LEU A 140 -4.78 10.40 -0.74
CA LEU A 140 -6.06 10.94 -1.24
C LEU A 140 -5.84 12.11 -2.21
N THR A 141 -4.80 12.08 -3.04
CA THR A 141 -4.61 13.06 -4.12
C THR A 141 -5.33 12.65 -5.40
N GLU A 142 -5.56 13.58 -6.33
CA GLU A 142 -6.09 13.26 -7.66
C GLU A 142 -5.26 12.17 -8.35
N THR A 143 -3.95 12.30 -8.29
CA THR A 143 -3.00 11.37 -8.89
C THR A 143 -3.09 9.97 -8.27
N ASP A 144 -3.33 9.86 -6.96
CA ASP A 144 -3.53 8.58 -6.30
C ASP A 144 -4.88 7.97 -6.69
N ILE A 145 -5.96 8.76 -6.64
CA ILE A 145 -7.31 8.31 -7.00
C ILE A 145 -7.35 7.79 -8.44
N ARG A 146 -6.73 8.48 -9.40
CA ARG A 146 -6.63 8.04 -10.81
C ARG A 146 -5.94 6.69 -10.97
N SER A 147 -5.06 6.33 -10.05
CA SER A 147 -4.32 5.06 -10.09
C SER A 147 -4.96 3.92 -9.30
N ARG A 148 -6.04 4.17 -8.55
CA ARG A 148 -6.73 3.13 -7.80
C ARG A 148 -7.24 2.02 -8.73
N GLY A 149 -7.10 0.77 -8.29
CA GLY A 149 -7.37 -0.41 -9.11
C GLY A 149 -6.17 -0.91 -9.93
N VAL A 150 -5.06 -0.17 -9.94
CA VAL A 150 -3.76 -0.67 -10.41
C VAL A 150 -2.99 -1.21 -9.18
N PRO A 151 -2.50 -2.46 -9.20
CA PRO A 151 -1.72 -2.99 -8.09
C PRO A 151 -0.42 -2.21 -7.90
N VAL A 152 0.00 -2.06 -6.64
CA VAL A 152 1.35 -1.61 -6.31
C VAL A 152 2.38 -2.68 -6.71
N LEU A 153 3.65 -2.28 -6.90
CA LEU A 153 4.68 -3.14 -7.50
C LEU A 153 4.86 -4.48 -6.78
N ASP A 154 4.87 -4.48 -5.45
CA ASP A 154 4.93 -5.66 -4.59
C ASP A 154 3.75 -6.61 -4.82
N LEU A 155 2.51 -6.11 -4.79
CA LEU A 155 1.33 -6.92 -5.08
C LEU A 155 1.32 -7.46 -6.51
N TYR A 156 1.73 -6.64 -7.49
CA TYR A 156 1.85 -7.08 -8.88
C TYR A 156 2.85 -8.24 -9.03
N LEU A 157 4.03 -8.13 -8.41
CA LEU A 157 5.03 -9.18 -8.42
C LEU A 157 4.54 -10.45 -7.71
N ALA A 158 3.77 -10.32 -6.62
CA ALA A 158 3.16 -11.46 -5.95
C ALA A 158 2.16 -12.20 -6.85
N GLN A 159 1.28 -11.46 -7.52
CA GLN A 159 0.31 -12.00 -8.49
C GLN A 159 1.01 -12.67 -9.67
N GLU A 160 2.09 -12.07 -10.20
CA GLU A 160 2.88 -12.68 -11.27
C GLU A 160 3.61 -13.95 -10.80
N ALA A 161 4.11 -13.98 -9.56
CA ALA A 161 4.73 -15.16 -8.99
C ALA A 161 3.73 -16.33 -8.86
N GLU A 162 2.50 -16.05 -8.42
CA GLU A 162 1.39 -17.01 -8.39
C GLU A 162 1.03 -17.50 -9.81
N ARG A 163 0.89 -16.59 -10.78
CA ARG A 163 0.62 -16.92 -12.19
C ARG A 163 1.69 -17.83 -12.78
N MET A 164 2.95 -17.60 -12.40
CA MET A 164 4.10 -18.41 -12.79
C MET A 164 4.27 -19.69 -11.95
N LYS A 165 3.38 -19.97 -10.99
CA LYS A 165 3.43 -21.12 -10.07
C LYS A 165 4.74 -21.20 -9.29
N LYS A 166 5.33 -20.06 -8.95
CA LYS A 166 6.50 -19.98 -8.05
C LYS A 166 6.04 -20.27 -6.62
N LYS A 167 6.97 -20.72 -5.77
CA LYS A 167 6.72 -20.77 -4.32
C LYS A 167 6.71 -19.35 -3.77
N THR A 168 5.62 -18.94 -3.14
CA THR A 168 5.47 -17.63 -2.51
C THR A 168 5.48 -17.72 -0.99
N GLY A 169 5.71 -16.59 -0.32
CA GLY A 169 5.58 -16.47 1.13
C GLY A 169 5.85 -15.03 1.61
N ALA A 170 5.67 -14.82 2.91
CA ALA A 170 5.95 -13.56 3.59
C ALA A 170 7.14 -13.70 4.55
N VAL A 171 7.91 -12.64 4.72
CA VAL A 171 9.00 -12.57 5.71
C VAL A 171 8.56 -11.93 7.03
N GLU A 172 7.49 -11.15 7.03
CA GLU A 172 6.95 -10.46 8.20
C GLU A 172 5.53 -10.91 8.53
N ARG A 173 5.13 -10.63 9.78
CA ARG A 173 3.74 -10.72 10.24
C ARG A 173 3.09 -9.35 10.31
N VAL A 174 1.76 -9.34 10.34
CA VAL A 174 0.96 -8.12 10.51
C VAL A 174 1.41 -7.31 11.72
N GLU A 175 1.71 -7.97 12.84
CA GLU A 175 2.12 -7.32 14.08
C GLU A 175 3.44 -6.52 13.90
N GLU A 176 4.36 -7.02 13.09
CA GLU A 176 5.66 -6.38 12.84
C GLU A 176 5.52 -5.07 12.06
N GLN A 177 4.47 -4.92 11.26
CA GLN A 177 4.10 -3.68 10.57
C GLN A 177 3.30 -2.74 11.46
N CYS A 178 2.38 -3.29 12.24
CA CYS A 178 1.44 -2.49 13.03
C CYS A 178 2.07 -1.93 14.31
N HIS A 179 2.94 -2.67 14.99
CA HIS A 179 3.54 -2.23 16.26
C HIS A 179 4.37 -0.95 16.14
N PRO A 180 5.28 -0.81 15.15
CA PRO A 180 6.05 0.42 14.98
C PRO A 180 5.15 1.64 14.77
N LEU A 181 4.12 1.53 13.92
CA LEU A 181 3.19 2.63 13.64
C LEU A 181 2.32 2.95 14.86
N ASN A 182 1.77 1.93 15.51
CA ASN A 182 0.88 2.11 16.66
C ASN A 182 1.62 2.52 17.95
N GLY A 183 2.94 2.37 18.00
CA GLY A 183 3.80 2.82 19.08
C GLY A 183 4.22 4.30 18.98
N LEU A 184 3.94 4.97 17.86
CA LEU A 184 4.24 6.39 17.70
C LEU A 184 3.37 7.25 18.61
N ASN A 185 3.99 8.25 19.23
CA ASN A 185 3.30 9.25 20.05
C ASN A 185 3.29 10.64 19.38
N PHE A 186 2.60 11.61 19.97
CA PHE A 186 2.47 12.97 19.43
C PHE A 186 3.78 13.76 19.27
N SER A 187 4.88 13.34 19.89
CA SER A 187 6.19 13.99 19.68
C SER A 187 6.90 13.49 18.42
N GLN A 188 6.41 12.39 17.83
CA GLN A 188 6.98 11.71 16.66
C GLN A 188 6.11 11.85 15.41
N VAL A 189 4.90 12.43 15.52
CA VAL A 189 3.91 12.57 14.44
C VAL A 189 3.42 14.02 14.37
#